data_AF-Q5BYU3-F1
#
_entry.id   AF-Q5BYU3-F1
#
_cell.length_a   1.000
_cell.length_b   1.000
_cell.length_c   1.000
_cell.angle_alpha   90.00
_cell.angle_beta   90.00
_cell.angle_gamma   90.00
#
_symmetry.space_group_name_H-M   'P 1'
#
loop_
_entity.id
_entity.type
_entity.pdbx_description
1 polymer ?
#
loop_
_entity_poly.entity_id
_entity_poly.type
_entity_poly.pdbx_seq_one_letter_code
_entity_poly.pdbx_strand_id
1 'polypeptide(L)'
;NHVCIDVIGLFSTVFTQHTQPVDAFRGQLTMTAHYAEWYLENVIKHAYMDHFVYSPLLKSFVTLVSPDVVRFRAEDYADLNELIALTELIGPLGIKFICDRLMHSVGDRVDEINKLVRQNRSTLECLRECINDPVRTRQLNGNLQHCDQLLILLKEIGVALAFRKLCFEAVHSVL
;
A
#
# COMPACT_ATOMS: atom_id res chain seq x y z
N ASN A 1 17.91 0.57 42.20
CA ASN A 1 17.40 -0.82 42.27
C ASN A 1 16.52 -1.04 43.50
N HIS A 2 15.42 -0.28 43.67
CA HIS A 2 14.67 -0.24 44.94
C HIS A 2 13.16 -0.50 44.83
N VAL A 3 12.67 -1.12 43.74
CA VAL A 3 11.27 -1.58 43.67
C VAL A 3 11.23 -2.94 42.99
N CYS A 4 10.53 -3.90 43.60
CA CYS A 4 10.26 -5.21 42.99
C CYS A 4 9.11 -5.05 41.99
N ILE A 5 9.44 -4.57 40.79
CA ILE A 5 8.52 -4.47 39.66
C ILE A 5 8.94 -5.54 38.66
N ASP A 6 7.99 -6.35 38.20
CA ASP A 6 8.20 -7.20 37.04
C ASP A 6 8.19 -6.34 35.75
N VAL A 7 9.37 -5.80 35.46
CA VAL A 7 9.60 -4.96 34.28
C VAL A 7 9.38 -5.75 32.98
N ILE A 8 9.68 -7.06 32.99
CA ILE A 8 9.53 -7.92 31.80
C ILE A 8 8.05 -8.13 31.49
N GLY A 9 7.23 -8.45 32.49
CA GLY A 9 5.79 -8.58 32.35
C GLY A 9 5.12 -7.28 31.90
N LEU A 10 5.57 -6.14 32.42
CA LEU A 10 5.09 -4.82 32.01
C LEU A 10 5.37 -4.55 30.52
N PHE A 11 6.63 -4.73 30.09
CA PHE A 11 6.99 -4.53 28.68
C PHE A 11 6.23 -5.48 27.75
N SER A 12 6.16 -6.77 28.12
CA SER A 12 5.45 -7.77 27.31
C SER A 12 3.98 -7.38 27.12
N THR A 13 3.32 -6.91 28.18
CA THR A 13 1.92 -6.47 28.12
C THR A 13 1.75 -5.25 27.23
N VAL A 14 2.58 -4.22 27.41
CA VAL A 14 2.50 -2.97 26.64
C VAL A 14 2.80 -3.22 25.17
N PHE A 15 3.94 -3.84 24.83
CA PHE A 15 4.30 -4.08 23.44
C PHE A 15 3.29 -4.96 22.71
N THR A 16 2.79 -6.01 23.37
CA THR A 16 1.76 -6.89 22.77
C THR A 16 0.49 -6.09 22.42
N GLN A 17 0.05 -5.19 23.29
CA GLN A 17 -1.11 -4.35 23.00
C GLN A 17 -0.87 -3.41 21.83
N HIS A 18 0.34 -2.85 21.71
CA HIS A 18 0.68 -1.96 20.60
C HIS A 18 0.72 -2.66 19.23
N THR A 19 0.69 -3.99 19.17
CA THR A 19 0.49 -4.77 17.92
C THR A 19 -0.96 -4.80 17.44
N GLN A 20 -1.91 -4.44 18.30
CA GLN A 20 -3.34 -4.34 17.97
C GLN A 20 -3.70 -2.89 17.66
N PRO A 21 -4.71 -2.59 16.83
CA PRO A 21 -5.07 -1.21 16.50
C PRO A 21 -5.63 -0.41 17.69
N VAL A 22 -6.20 -1.08 18.68
CA VAL A 22 -6.71 -0.47 19.92
C VAL A 22 -6.15 -1.16 21.15
N ASP A 23 -5.86 -0.40 22.19
CA ASP A 23 -5.39 -0.94 23.46
C ASP A 23 -6.54 -1.64 24.23
N ALA A 24 -6.18 -2.54 25.15
CA ALA A 24 -7.16 -3.28 25.95
C ALA A 24 -7.57 -2.56 27.24
N PHE A 25 -6.87 -1.49 27.64
CA PHE A 25 -7.07 -0.82 28.94
C PHE A 25 -8.11 0.30 28.88
N ARG A 26 -8.09 1.08 27.80
CA ARG A 26 -8.84 2.33 27.57
C ARG A 26 -9.47 2.39 26.17
N GLY A 27 -9.19 1.41 25.30
CA GLY A 27 -9.68 1.37 23.92
C GLY A 27 -9.10 2.48 23.05
N GLN A 28 -7.93 3.04 23.41
CA GLN A 28 -7.30 4.10 22.63
C GLN A 28 -6.57 3.53 21.42
N LEU A 29 -6.40 4.37 20.39
CA LEU A 29 -5.59 4.03 19.23
C LEU A 29 -4.14 3.77 19.66
N THR A 30 -3.57 2.70 19.14
CA THR A 30 -2.17 2.35 19.38
C THR A 30 -1.28 2.87 18.26
N MET A 31 0.02 2.60 18.40
CA MET A 31 1.00 2.82 17.34
C MET A 31 0.64 2.12 16.04
N THR A 32 0.08 0.89 16.10
CA THR A 32 -0.40 0.19 14.90
C THR A 32 -1.42 1.03 14.14
N ALA A 33 -2.41 1.59 14.81
CA ALA A 33 -3.43 2.41 14.16
C ALA A 33 -2.86 3.71 13.57
N HIS A 34 -1.98 4.39 14.33
CA HIS A 34 -1.37 5.64 13.88
C HIS A 34 -0.43 5.44 12.68
N TYR A 35 0.43 4.42 12.70
CA TYR A 35 1.26 4.12 11.54
C TYR A 35 0.42 3.66 10.36
N ALA A 36 -0.62 2.83 10.57
CA ALA A 36 -1.51 2.44 9.49
C ALA A 36 -2.16 3.63 8.79
N GLU A 37 -2.70 4.57 9.55
CA GLU A 37 -3.25 5.81 9.00
C GLU A 37 -2.18 6.64 8.29
N TRP A 38 -1.02 6.81 8.91
CA TRP A 38 0.06 7.62 8.34
C TRP A 38 0.56 7.06 7.01
N TYR A 39 0.86 5.76 6.92
CA TYR A 39 1.31 5.14 5.67
C TYR A 39 0.24 5.21 4.57
N LEU A 40 -1.04 4.98 4.89
CA LEU A 40 -2.10 5.02 3.88
C LEU A 40 -2.37 6.45 3.38
N GLU A 41 -2.51 7.43 4.28
CA GLU A 41 -2.87 8.80 3.91
C GLU A 41 -1.68 9.64 3.44
N ASN A 42 -0.46 9.33 3.86
CA ASN A 42 0.73 10.11 3.52
C ASN A 42 1.64 9.38 2.54
N VAL A 43 1.95 8.10 2.73
CA VAL A 43 2.86 7.41 1.80
C VAL A 43 2.13 6.97 0.54
N ILE A 44 1.09 6.14 0.69
CA ILE A 44 0.38 5.53 -0.44
C ILE A 44 -0.37 6.57 -1.28
N LYS A 45 -1.08 7.49 -0.63
CA LYS A 45 -1.83 8.55 -1.32
C LYS A 45 -0.94 9.46 -2.17
N HIS A 46 0.23 9.83 -1.68
CA HIS A 46 1.18 10.64 -2.45
C HIS A 46 1.85 9.82 -3.56
N ALA A 47 2.09 8.52 -3.35
CA ALA A 47 2.52 7.63 -4.43
C ALA A 47 1.46 7.51 -5.55
N TYR A 48 0.17 7.50 -5.23
CA TYR A 48 -0.90 7.54 -6.23
C TYR A 48 -0.92 8.85 -7.03
N MET A 49 -0.50 9.96 -6.42
CA MET A 49 -0.35 11.28 -7.05
C MET A 49 0.97 11.45 -7.83
N ASP A 50 1.72 10.36 -8.05
CA ASP A 50 3.02 10.38 -8.74
C ASP A 50 4.10 11.22 -8.04
N HIS A 51 3.89 11.54 -6.75
CA HIS A 51 4.90 12.24 -5.96
C HIS A 51 6.04 11.32 -5.54
N PHE A 52 5.76 10.02 -5.39
CA PHE A 52 6.72 8.99 -5.03
C PHE A 52 6.70 7.85 -6.05
N VAL A 53 7.85 7.22 -6.28
CA VAL A 53 7.95 6.02 -7.12
C VAL A 53 8.64 4.90 -6.37
N TYR A 54 8.14 3.67 -6.53
CA TYR A 54 8.82 2.50 -6.00
C TYR A 54 10.06 2.16 -6.85
N SER A 55 11.22 2.04 -6.19
CA SER A 55 12.46 1.56 -6.78
C SER A 55 12.78 0.14 -6.28
N PRO A 56 12.64 -0.90 -7.11
CA PRO A 56 13.02 -2.27 -6.74
C PRO A 56 14.49 -2.42 -6.40
N LEU A 57 15.37 -1.61 -7.02
CA LEU A 57 16.81 -1.63 -6.78
C LEU A 57 17.14 -1.13 -5.37
N LEU A 58 16.50 -0.04 -4.95
CA LEU A 58 16.72 0.56 -3.63
C LEU A 58 15.85 -0.07 -2.54
N LYS A 59 14.89 -0.93 -2.93
CA LYS A 59 13.84 -1.46 -2.05
C LYS A 59 13.17 -0.36 -1.23
N SER A 60 12.79 0.72 -1.92
CA SER A 60 12.28 1.92 -1.28
C SER A 60 11.33 2.70 -2.19
N PHE A 61 10.42 3.45 -1.60
CA PHE A 61 9.72 4.54 -2.28
C PHE A 61 10.59 5.79 -2.26
N VAL A 62 10.82 6.38 -3.44
CA VAL A 62 11.69 7.54 -3.63
C VAL A 62 10.84 8.76 -3.98
N THR A 63 11.11 9.88 -3.31
CA THR A 63 10.44 11.16 -3.59
C THR A 63 10.92 11.80 -4.89
N LEU A 64 9.96 12.20 -5.74
CA LEU A 64 10.19 12.84 -7.03
C LEU A 64 9.89 14.34 -7.06
N VAL A 65 9.20 14.85 -6.03
CA VAL A 65 8.72 16.24 -5.96
C VAL A 65 9.51 17.07 -4.94
N SER A 66 9.39 18.39 -5.03
CA SER A 66 10.09 19.28 -4.09
C SER A 66 9.48 19.22 -2.67
N PRO A 67 10.24 19.63 -1.64
CA PRO A 67 9.76 19.74 -0.27
C PRO A 67 8.55 20.68 -0.08
N ASP A 68 8.27 21.56 -1.04
CA ASP A 68 7.12 22.46 -1.02
C ASP A 68 5.79 21.70 -1.24
N VAL A 69 5.84 20.58 -1.95
CA VAL A 69 4.68 19.71 -2.22
C VAL A 69 4.54 18.67 -1.11
N VAL A 70 5.65 18.03 -0.73
CA VAL A 70 5.68 17.00 0.32
C VAL A 70 6.79 17.32 1.31
N ARG A 71 6.43 17.51 2.58
CA ARG A 71 7.36 17.93 3.63
C ARG A 71 8.25 16.83 4.19
N PHE A 72 8.17 15.62 3.66
CA PHE A 72 8.99 14.48 4.06
C PHE A 72 9.43 13.70 2.82
N ARG A 73 10.53 12.97 2.96
CA ARG A 73 11.05 12.09 1.92
C ARG A 73 10.51 10.69 2.15
N ALA A 74 9.96 10.05 1.13
CA ALA A 74 9.39 8.73 1.26
C ALA A 74 10.46 7.70 1.64
N GLU A 75 11.67 7.87 1.14
CA GLU A 75 12.79 6.98 1.40
C GLU A 75 13.24 6.98 2.88
N ASP A 76 12.95 8.04 3.64
CA ASP A 76 13.27 8.12 5.07
C ASP A 76 12.23 7.39 5.96
N TYR A 77 11.18 6.81 5.36
CA TYR A 77 10.11 6.10 6.08
C TYR A 77 9.65 4.81 5.40
N ALA A 78 9.91 4.65 4.10
CA ALA A 78 9.40 3.54 3.29
C ALA A 78 10.52 2.86 2.49
N ASP A 79 11.74 2.84 3.04
CA ASP A 79 12.76 1.87 2.67
C ASP A 79 12.59 0.54 3.44
N LEU A 80 13.36 -0.47 3.07
CA LEU A 80 13.27 -1.77 3.74
C LEU A 80 13.67 -1.71 5.23
N ASN A 81 14.66 -0.90 5.60
CA ASN A 81 15.15 -0.84 6.98
C ASN A 81 14.13 -0.18 7.92
N GLU A 82 13.48 0.90 7.47
CA GLU A 82 12.42 1.57 8.19
C GLU A 82 11.19 0.67 8.35
N LEU A 83 10.88 -0.15 7.35
CA LEU A 83 9.80 -1.14 7.46
C LEU A 83 10.17 -2.32 8.38
N ILE A 84 11.45 -2.69 8.47
CA ILE A 84 11.94 -3.65 9.47
C ILE A 84 11.80 -3.06 10.88
N ALA A 85 12.25 -1.82 11.09
CA ALA A 85 12.11 -1.13 12.38
C ALA A 85 10.64 -0.98 12.79
N LEU A 86 9.76 -0.65 11.85
CA LEU A 86 8.32 -0.65 12.08
C LEU A 86 7.81 -2.04 12.49
N THR A 87 8.25 -3.09 11.79
CA THR A 87 7.87 -4.47 12.09
C THR A 87 8.31 -4.89 13.50
N GLU A 88 9.51 -4.52 13.94
CA GLU A 88 9.97 -4.78 15.31
C GLU A 88 9.08 -4.09 16.36
N LEU A 89 8.53 -2.93 16.01
CA LEU A 89 7.75 -2.08 16.90
C LEU A 89 6.28 -2.51 17.04
N ILE A 90 5.63 -2.84 15.92
CA ILE A 90 4.19 -3.17 15.88
C ILE A 90 3.91 -4.66 15.63
N GLY A 91 4.97 -5.43 15.40
CA GLY A 91 4.90 -6.86 15.14
C GLY A 91 4.20 -7.23 13.82
N PRO A 92 4.17 -8.53 13.51
CA PRO A 92 3.54 -9.06 12.29
C PRO A 92 2.03 -8.78 12.23
N LEU A 93 1.35 -8.70 13.38
CA LEU A 93 -0.07 -8.40 13.46
C LEU A 93 -0.36 -6.94 13.09
N GLY A 94 0.49 -6.00 13.53
CA GLY A 94 0.37 -4.61 13.13
C GLY A 94 0.62 -4.42 11.63
N ILE A 95 1.65 -5.06 11.08
CA ILE A 95 1.91 -5.04 9.63
C ILE A 95 0.76 -5.68 8.84
N LYS A 96 0.19 -6.78 9.34
CA LYS A 96 -1.01 -7.40 8.75
C LYS A 96 -2.17 -6.41 8.71
N PHE A 97 -2.41 -5.67 9.80
CA PHE A 97 -3.48 -4.67 9.84
C PHE A 97 -3.29 -3.56 8.79
N ILE A 98 -2.07 -3.06 8.61
CA ILE A 98 -1.74 -2.09 7.55
C ILE A 98 -2.04 -2.69 6.17
N CYS A 99 -1.53 -3.90 5.91
CA CYS A 99 -1.70 -4.59 4.64
C CYS A 99 -3.17 -4.90 4.32
N ASP A 100 -3.98 -5.30 5.30
CA ASP A 100 -5.40 -5.59 5.09
C ASP A 100 -6.17 -4.35 4.67
N ARG A 101 -5.91 -3.20 5.31
CA ARG A 101 -6.51 -1.91 4.91
C ARG A 101 -6.10 -1.51 3.50
N LEU A 102 -4.82 -1.71 3.16
CA LEU A 102 -4.32 -1.46 1.81
C LEU A 102 -5.02 -2.36 0.78
N MET A 103 -5.20 -3.65 1.10
CA MET A 103 -5.88 -4.60 0.23
C MET A 103 -7.38 -4.32 0.08
N HIS A 104 -8.04 -3.73 1.08
CA HIS A 104 -9.39 -3.23 0.93
C HIS A 104 -9.47 -2.15 -0.15
N SER A 105 -8.56 -1.16 -0.10
CA SER A 105 -8.47 -0.14 -1.15
C SER A 105 -8.17 -0.73 -2.53
N VAL A 106 -7.37 -1.80 -2.63
CA VAL A 106 -7.16 -2.52 -3.91
C VAL A 106 -8.45 -3.15 -4.42
N GLY A 107 -9.25 -3.74 -3.53
CA GLY A 107 -10.58 -4.27 -3.86
C GLY A 107 -11.46 -3.22 -4.53
N ASP A 108 -11.53 -2.02 -3.95
CA ASP A 108 -12.30 -0.90 -4.53
C ASP A 108 -11.84 -0.54 -5.95
N ARG A 109 -10.52 -0.56 -6.20
CA ARG A 109 -9.96 -0.31 -7.54
C ARG A 109 -10.31 -1.40 -8.53
N VAL A 110 -10.28 -2.67 -8.11
CA VAL A 110 -10.69 -3.80 -8.94
C VAL A 110 -12.17 -3.69 -9.31
N ASP A 111 -13.02 -3.26 -8.38
CA ASP A 111 -14.44 -3.04 -8.65
C ASP A 111 -14.66 -1.92 -9.67
N GLU A 112 -13.87 -0.83 -9.63
CA GLU A 112 -13.93 0.19 -10.67
C GLU A 112 -13.42 -0.29 -12.03
N ILE A 113 -12.35 -1.08 -12.07
CA ILE A 113 -11.89 -1.72 -13.31
C ILE A 113 -13.00 -2.60 -13.89
N ASN A 114 -13.72 -3.37 -13.06
CA ASN A 114 -14.83 -4.20 -13.52
C ASN A 114 -15.95 -3.37 -14.15
N LYS A 115 -16.23 -2.16 -13.65
CA LYS A 115 -17.19 -1.25 -14.29
C LYS A 115 -16.70 -0.77 -15.65
N LEU A 116 -15.43 -0.38 -15.78
CA LEU A 116 -14.83 0.02 -17.06
C LEU A 116 -14.84 -1.11 -18.10
N VAL A 117 -14.55 -2.35 -17.68
CA VAL A 117 -14.61 -3.54 -18.53
C VAL A 117 -16.03 -3.79 -19.02
N ARG A 118 -17.04 -3.68 -18.15
CA ARG A 118 -18.45 -3.84 -18.53
C ARG A 118 -18.92 -2.77 -19.52
N GLN A 119 -18.49 -1.52 -19.33
CA GLN A 119 -18.79 -0.41 -20.25
C GLN A 119 -18.21 -0.65 -21.64
N ASN A 120 -17.01 -1.23 -21.74
CA ASN A 120 -16.32 -1.49 -23.01
C ASN A 120 -16.52 -2.90 -23.56
N ARG A 121 -17.45 -3.69 -23.00
CA ARG A 121 -17.54 -5.15 -23.22
C ARG A 121 -17.58 -5.55 -24.70
N SER A 122 -18.46 -4.95 -25.50
CA SER A 122 -18.62 -5.29 -26.91
C SER A 122 -17.34 -5.01 -27.71
N THR A 123 -16.72 -3.85 -27.51
CA THR A 123 -15.45 -3.49 -28.14
C THR A 123 -14.34 -4.46 -27.73
N LEU A 124 -14.27 -4.84 -26.45
CA LEU A 124 -13.29 -5.81 -25.95
C LEU A 124 -13.50 -7.22 -26.51
N GLU A 125 -14.75 -7.67 -26.64
CA GLU A 125 -15.10 -8.95 -27.28
C GLU A 125 -14.66 -8.95 -28.75
N CYS A 126 -14.96 -7.90 -29.50
CA CYS A 126 -14.50 -7.75 -30.89
C CYS A 126 -12.97 -7.70 -31.02
N LEU A 127 -12.28 -6.98 -30.12
CA LEU A 127 -10.82 -6.90 -30.10
C LEU A 127 -10.19 -8.27 -29.88
N ARG A 128 -10.77 -9.10 -29.01
CA ARG A 128 -10.30 -10.46 -28.75
C ARG A 128 -10.33 -11.35 -30.00
N GLU A 129 -11.34 -11.19 -30.85
CA GLU A 129 -11.49 -11.95 -32.10
C GLU A 129 -10.58 -11.44 -33.23
N CYS A 130 -10.15 -10.18 -33.16
CA CYS A 130 -9.41 -9.50 -34.23
C CYS A 130 -7.90 -9.35 -33.96
N ILE A 131 -7.33 -10.06 -32.98
CA ILE A 131 -5.93 -9.91 -32.56
C ILE A 131 -4.91 -10.09 -33.69
N ASN A 132 -5.22 -10.93 -34.68
CA ASN A 132 -4.37 -11.18 -35.85
C ASN A 132 -4.62 -10.21 -37.03
N ASP A 133 -5.57 -9.27 -36.88
CA ASP A 133 -5.88 -8.23 -37.84
C ASP A 133 -5.50 -6.84 -37.27
N PRO A 134 -4.29 -6.34 -37.56
CA PRO A 134 -3.81 -5.08 -37.00
C PRO A 134 -4.59 -3.86 -37.53
N VAL A 135 -5.22 -3.94 -38.69
CA VAL A 135 -6.02 -2.84 -39.25
C VAL A 135 -7.33 -2.72 -38.47
N ARG A 136 -8.03 -3.84 -38.30
CA ARG A 136 -9.28 -3.89 -37.54
C ARG A 136 -9.08 -3.63 -36.05
N THR A 137 -7.96 -4.10 -35.48
CA THR A 137 -7.56 -3.80 -34.10
C THR A 137 -7.39 -2.30 -33.87
N ARG A 138 -6.70 -1.58 -34.78
CA ARG A 138 -6.53 -0.12 -34.67
C ARG A 138 -7.86 0.62 -34.74
N GLN A 139 -8.77 0.20 -35.62
CA GLN A 139 -10.09 0.82 -35.74
C GLN A 139 -10.91 0.65 -34.45
N LEU A 140 -10.92 -0.55 -33.88
CA LEU A 140 -11.65 -0.85 -32.63
C LEU A 140 -11.02 -0.18 -31.40
N ASN A 141 -9.70 0.05 -31.40
CA ASN A 141 -9.02 0.71 -30.29
C ASN A 141 -9.53 2.14 -30.05
N GLY A 142 -9.93 2.86 -31.10
CA GLY A 142 -10.54 4.19 -31.00
C GLY A 142 -11.91 4.21 -30.32
N ASN A 143 -12.57 3.05 -30.18
CA ASN A 143 -13.88 2.92 -29.54
C ASN A 143 -13.78 2.65 -28.04
N LEU A 144 -12.58 2.40 -27.50
CA LEU A 144 -12.39 2.21 -26.07
C LEU A 144 -12.54 3.53 -25.34
N GLN A 145 -13.28 3.50 -24.24
CA GLN A 145 -13.56 4.64 -23.39
C GLN A 145 -12.82 4.52 -22.06
N HIS A 146 -12.38 5.66 -21.51
CA HIS A 146 -11.75 5.77 -20.19
C HIS A 146 -10.46 4.93 -20.03
N CYS A 147 -9.67 4.79 -21.09
CA CYS A 147 -8.39 4.07 -21.05
C CYS A 147 -7.41 4.68 -20.03
N ASP A 148 -7.34 6.00 -19.92
CA ASP A 148 -6.46 6.68 -18.96
C ASP A 148 -6.86 6.36 -17.52
N GLN A 149 -8.16 6.30 -17.23
CA GLN A 149 -8.66 5.92 -15.91
C GLN A 149 -8.29 4.47 -15.59
N LEU A 150 -8.41 3.55 -16.56
CA LEU A 150 -7.96 2.16 -16.37
C LEU A 150 -6.46 2.09 -16.02
N LEU A 151 -5.63 2.86 -16.73
CA LEU A 151 -4.19 2.90 -16.46
C LEU A 151 -3.87 3.47 -15.07
N ILE A 152 -4.58 4.52 -14.63
CA ILE A 152 -4.45 5.07 -13.28
C ILE A 152 -4.82 4.01 -12.23
N LEU A 153 -5.95 3.33 -12.37
CA LEU A 153 -6.38 2.28 -11.44
C LEU A 153 -5.36 1.14 -11.36
N LEU A 154 -4.84 0.68 -12.50
CA LEU A 154 -3.81 -0.36 -12.56
C LEU A 154 -2.49 0.09 -11.91
N LYS A 155 -2.08 1.35 -12.13
CA LYS A 155 -0.91 1.95 -11.47
C LYS A 155 -1.07 1.97 -9.95
N GLU A 156 -2.20 2.43 -9.45
CA GLU A 156 -2.48 2.49 -8.01
C GLU A 156 -2.46 1.08 -7.37
N ILE A 157 -3.05 0.08 -8.03
CA ILE A 157 -2.94 -1.32 -7.60
C ILE A 157 -1.46 -1.76 -7.56
N GLY A 158 -0.68 -1.43 -8.58
CA GLY A 158 0.75 -1.73 -8.62
C GLY A 158 1.53 -1.12 -7.45
N VAL A 159 1.26 0.17 -7.14
CA VAL A 159 1.85 0.88 -5.99
C VAL A 159 1.51 0.18 -4.67
N ALA A 160 0.23 -0.16 -4.46
CA ALA A 160 -0.21 -0.86 -3.26
C ALA A 160 0.47 -2.22 -3.09
N LEU A 161 0.54 -3.00 -4.17
CA LEU A 161 1.19 -4.31 -4.16
C LEU A 161 2.70 -4.21 -3.92
N ALA A 162 3.36 -3.18 -4.45
CA ALA A 162 4.78 -2.94 -4.21
C ALA A 162 5.06 -2.62 -2.73
N PHE A 163 4.26 -1.75 -2.12
CA PHE A 163 4.40 -1.47 -0.68
C PHE A 163 4.13 -2.70 0.17
N ARG A 164 3.05 -3.46 -0.12
CA ARG A 164 2.75 -4.72 0.57
C ARG A 164 3.90 -5.72 0.46
N LYS A 165 4.55 -5.80 -0.70
CA LYS A 165 5.72 -6.66 -0.90
C LYS A 165 6.87 -6.25 0.02
N LEU A 166 7.20 -4.95 0.11
CA LEU A 166 8.22 -4.46 1.03
C LEU A 166 7.87 -4.78 2.49
N CYS A 167 6.62 -4.58 2.90
CA CYS A 167 6.17 -4.95 4.25
C CYS A 167 6.36 -6.45 4.54
N PHE A 168 6.08 -7.34 3.57
CA PHE A 168 6.32 -8.77 3.75
C PHE A 168 7.80 -9.13 3.80
N GLU A 169 8.65 -8.49 3.00
CA GLU A 169 10.10 -8.66 3.10
C GLU A 169 10.63 -8.21 4.47
N ALA A 170 10.11 -7.12 5.01
CA ALA A 170 10.44 -6.65 6.35
C ALA A 170 10.00 -7.64 7.45
N VAL A 171 8.75 -8.13 7.38
CA VAL A 171 8.25 -9.16 8.32
C VAL A 171 9.11 -10.42 8.29
N HIS A 172 9.49 -10.88 7.10
CA HIS A 172 10.33 -12.07 6.97
C HIS A 172 11.78 -11.85 7.44
N SER A 173 12.23 -10.59 7.52
CA SER A 173 13.58 -10.29 8.03
C SER A 173 13.62 -10.30 9.57
N VAL A 174 12.47 -10.09 10.24
CA VAL A 174 12.35 -10.06 11.71
C VAL A 174 11.99 -11.44 12.29
N LEU A 175 11.30 -12.30 11.54
CA LEU A 175 10.82 -13.63 11.96
C LEU A 175 11.60 -14.77 11.32
#